data_AF-A0A2I1FNV5-F1
#
_entry.id   AF-A0A2I1FNV5-F1
#
_cell.length_a   1.000
_cell.length_b   1.000
_cell.length_c   1.000
_cell.angle_alpha   90.00
_cell.angle_beta   90.00
_cell.angle_gamma   90.00
#
_symmetry.space_group_name_H-M   'P 1'
#
loop_
_entity.id
_entity.type
_entity.pdbx_description
1 polymer ?
#
loop_
_entity_poly.entity_id
_entity_poly.type
_entity_poly.pdbx_seq_one_letter_code
_entity_poly.pdbx_strand_id
1 'polypeptide(L)'
;MSSINNNFIKHLKLTNNLLPTLEIMKERRYDLYGDVKCRMCLKENEDDDHLIYCQQLRDKWLMVANNTKHKCDQMLKDLLSQEKHLQLNQEDTQRLILWNRNFFIHITCSNQELPIPFIHLMLRNFFPKERYRKFKSIVKSEKATLTITTLFLEIFINEFYRIIWQPSCNLITEWEHTKGIKKKDLKKKIPAN
;
A
#
# COMPACT_ATOMS: atom_id res chain seq x y z
N MET A 1 -6.44 23.48 -3.21
CA MET A 1 -5.34 23.20 -4.16
C MET A 1 -4.14 22.46 -3.52
N SER A 2 -3.80 22.67 -2.24
CA SER A 2 -2.66 21.99 -1.60
C SER A 2 -2.85 20.47 -1.36
N SER A 3 -4.08 20.00 -1.10
CA SER A 3 -4.33 18.57 -0.83
C SER A 3 -4.22 17.68 -2.09
N ILE A 4 -4.69 18.17 -3.24
CA ILE A 4 -4.65 17.44 -4.52
C ILE A 4 -3.21 17.19 -4.94
N ASN A 5 -2.35 18.21 -4.83
CA ASN A 5 -0.92 18.08 -5.16
C ASN A 5 -0.22 17.05 -4.23
N ASN A 6 -0.56 17.07 -2.94
CA ASN A 6 0.01 16.12 -1.98
C ASN A 6 -0.38 14.67 -2.27
N ASN A 7 -1.62 14.40 -2.67
CA ASN A 7 -2.06 13.05 -3.03
C ASN A 7 -1.38 12.56 -4.32
N PHE A 8 -1.28 13.42 -5.32
CA PHE A 8 -0.56 13.10 -6.56
C PHE A 8 0.92 12.77 -6.29
N ILE A 9 1.62 13.59 -5.50
CA ILE A 9 3.02 13.36 -5.12
C ILE A 9 3.17 12.04 -4.34
N LYS A 10 2.24 11.72 -3.44
CA LYS A 10 2.24 10.44 -2.71
C LYS A 10 2.17 9.26 -3.67
N HIS A 11 1.18 9.26 -4.57
CA HIS A 11 1.03 8.21 -5.57
C HIS A 11 2.28 8.08 -6.44
N LEU A 12 2.81 9.19 -6.95
CA LEU A 12 4.01 9.19 -7.79
C LEU A 12 5.22 8.60 -7.04
N LYS A 13 5.40 8.96 -5.77
CA LYS A 13 6.50 8.41 -4.98
C LYS A 13 6.33 6.92 -4.74
N LEU A 14 5.14 6.48 -4.37
CA LEU A 14 4.86 5.08 -4.12
C LEU A 14 5.08 4.21 -5.37
N THR A 15 4.58 4.64 -6.54
CA THR A 15 4.69 3.86 -7.78
C THR A 15 6.11 3.71 -8.28
N ASN A 16 7.02 4.59 -7.87
CA ASN A 16 8.41 4.63 -8.32
C ASN A 16 9.42 4.21 -7.24
N ASN A 17 8.97 3.64 -6.11
CA ASN A 17 9.84 3.30 -4.97
C ASN A 17 10.65 4.52 -4.47
N LEU A 18 10.01 5.69 -4.42
CA LEU A 18 10.60 6.95 -3.95
C LEU A 18 9.97 7.42 -2.64
N LEU A 19 9.32 6.51 -1.92
CA LEU A 19 8.96 6.77 -0.54
C LEU A 19 10.24 7.02 0.26
N PRO A 20 10.28 8.01 1.17
CA PRO A 20 11.47 8.28 1.97
C PRO A 20 11.66 7.19 3.04
N THR A 21 12.05 5.99 2.61
CA THR A 21 12.53 4.92 3.48
C THR A 21 13.85 5.34 4.13
N LEU A 22 14.26 4.69 5.22
CA LEU A 22 15.51 5.04 5.89
C LEU A 22 16.72 4.89 4.95
N GLU A 23 16.74 3.90 4.05
CA GLU A 23 17.81 3.79 3.06
C GLU A 23 17.86 5.00 2.11
N ILE A 24 16.72 5.45 1.58
CA ILE A 24 16.66 6.67 0.74
C ILE A 24 17.02 7.93 1.55
N MET A 25 16.70 7.95 2.84
CA MET A 25 17.09 9.06 3.73
C MET A 25 18.60 9.07 3.99
N LYS A 26 19.24 7.90 4.14
CA LYS A 26 20.70 7.75 4.29
C LYS A 26 21.45 8.19 3.05
N GLU A 27 20.95 7.87 1.85
CA GLU A 27 21.55 8.37 0.59
C GLU A 27 21.66 9.89 0.58
N ARG A 28 20.68 10.58 1.16
CA ARG A 28 20.62 12.04 1.20
C ARG A 28 21.42 12.63 2.36
N ARG A 29 21.41 11.96 3.52
CA ARG A 29 21.92 12.47 4.82
C ARG A 29 22.50 11.36 5.69
N TYR A 30 23.55 10.72 5.19
CA TYR A 30 24.26 9.68 5.92
C TYR A 30 24.80 10.16 7.27
N ASP A 31 25.21 11.42 7.37
CA ASP A 31 25.66 12.06 8.62
C ASP A 31 24.58 12.07 9.72
N LEU A 32 23.30 12.03 9.35
CA LEU A 32 22.18 12.00 10.29
C LEU A 32 21.61 10.60 10.51
N TYR A 33 21.57 9.77 9.47
CA TYR A 33 20.84 8.50 9.46
C TYR A 33 21.72 7.26 9.32
N GLY A 34 23.04 7.37 9.15
CA GLY A 34 23.90 6.25 8.73
C GLY A 34 23.67 4.94 9.49
N ASP A 35 23.62 5.00 10.82
CA ASP A 35 23.49 3.82 11.68
C ASP A 35 22.03 3.41 11.97
N VAL A 36 21.05 4.17 11.50
CA VAL A 36 19.65 3.92 11.87
C VAL A 36 19.12 2.67 11.17
N LYS A 37 18.61 1.73 11.96
CA LYS A 37 17.86 0.56 11.48
C LYS A 37 16.36 0.87 11.47
N CYS A 38 15.60 0.02 10.78
CA CYS A 38 14.13 0.05 10.78
C CYS A 38 13.58 0.33 12.18
N ARG A 39 12.73 1.35 12.29
CA ARG A 39 12.23 1.78 13.61
C ARG A 39 11.19 0.83 14.20
N MET A 40 10.69 -0.10 13.39
CA MET A 40 9.77 -1.16 13.82
C MET A 40 10.53 -2.36 14.41
N CYS A 41 11.48 -2.95 13.66
CA CYS A 41 12.17 -4.17 14.08
C CYS A 41 13.53 -3.92 14.77
N LEU A 42 14.09 -2.71 14.64
CA LEU A 42 15.39 -2.30 15.18
C LEU A 42 16.60 -3.14 14.74
N LYS A 43 16.43 -4.03 13.76
CA LYS A 43 17.46 -5.01 13.35
C LYS A 43 17.96 -4.77 11.93
N GLU A 44 17.03 -4.70 10.98
CA GLU A 44 17.34 -4.64 9.55
C GLU A 44 17.29 -3.21 9.02
N ASN A 45 17.88 -2.99 7.84
CA ASN A 45 17.74 -1.75 7.12
C ASN A 45 16.30 -1.62 6.61
N GLU A 46 15.74 -0.41 6.60
CA GLU A 46 14.39 -0.16 6.08
C GLU A 46 14.49 0.37 4.65
N ASP A 47 14.31 -0.52 3.69
CA ASP A 47 14.07 -0.24 2.28
C ASP A 47 12.61 -0.60 1.90
N ASP A 48 12.26 -0.49 0.62
CA ASP A 48 10.90 -0.75 0.14
C ASP A 48 10.47 -2.22 0.32
N ASP A 49 11.40 -3.16 0.23
CA ASP A 49 11.12 -4.59 0.39
C ASP A 49 10.90 -4.90 1.88
N HIS A 50 11.75 -4.34 2.76
CA HIS A 50 11.64 -4.52 4.20
C HIS A 50 10.31 -4.00 4.75
N LEU A 51 9.73 -2.93 4.18
CA LEU A 51 8.38 -2.50 4.56
C LEU A 51 7.31 -3.60 4.36
N ILE A 52 7.56 -4.55 3.47
CA ILE A 52 6.66 -5.67 3.19
C ILE A 52 6.98 -6.85 4.11
N TYR A 53 8.24 -7.30 4.19
CA TYR A 53 8.58 -8.52 4.92
C TYR A 53 8.95 -8.30 6.40
N CYS A 54 9.02 -7.05 6.87
CA CYS A 54 9.27 -6.75 8.28
C CYS A 54 8.23 -7.46 9.16
N GLN A 55 8.71 -8.37 10.02
CA GLN A 55 7.84 -9.19 10.88
C GLN A 55 6.94 -8.35 11.79
N GLN A 56 7.44 -7.19 12.26
CA GLN A 56 6.69 -6.26 13.11
C GLN A 56 5.55 -5.55 12.36
N LEU A 57 5.54 -5.59 11.02
CA LEU A 57 4.46 -5.07 10.18
C LEU A 57 3.47 -6.14 9.74
N ARG A 58 3.68 -7.42 10.09
CA ARG A 58 2.85 -8.52 9.61
C ARG A 58 1.37 -8.37 9.95
N ASP A 59 1.06 -8.08 11.21
CA ASP A 59 -0.33 -7.89 11.65
C ASP A 59 -0.95 -6.65 11.02
N LYS A 60 -0.15 -5.60 10.78
CA LYS A 60 -0.58 -4.40 10.07
C LYS A 60 -0.93 -4.71 8.61
N TRP A 61 -0.13 -5.54 7.93
CA TRP A 61 -0.44 -6.01 6.57
C TRP A 61 -1.71 -6.86 6.52
N LEU A 62 -1.94 -7.71 7.53
CA LEU A 62 -3.18 -8.45 7.67
C LEU A 62 -4.38 -7.50 7.84
N MET A 63 -4.24 -6.45 8.64
CA MET A 63 -5.26 -5.40 8.78
C MET A 63 -5.51 -4.66 7.46
N VAL A 64 -4.48 -4.29 6.71
CA VAL A 64 -4.61 -3.66 5.38
C VAL A 64 -5.42 -4.55 4.45
N ALA A 65 -5.08 -5.84 4.36
CA ALA A 65 -5.75 -6.81 3.50
C ALA A 65 -7.23 -6.98 3.87
N ASN A 66 -7.52 -7.16 5.17
CA ASN A 66 -8.88 -7.34 5.66
C ASN A 66 -9.75 -6.09 5.46
N ASN A 67 -9.21 -4.90 5.75
CA ASN A 67 -9.94 -3.66 5.55
C ASN A 67 -10.19 -3.37 4.07
N THR A 68 -9.20 -3.64 3.21
CA THR A 68 -9.35 -3.52 1.76
C THR A 68 -10.45 -4.44 1.27
N LYS A 69 -10.42 -5.72 1.65
CA LYS A 69 -11.45 -6.70 1.32
C LYS A 69 -12.84 -6.22 1.75
N HIS A 70 -12.99 -5.76 2.99
CA HIS A 70 -14.27 -5.30 3.52
C HIS A 70 -14.81 -4.06 2.76
N LYS A 71 -13.95 -3.06 2.53
CA LYS A 71 -14.31 -1.84 1.80
C LYS A 71 -14.65 -2.13 0.33
N CYS A 72 -13.91 -3.02 -0.32
CA CYS A 72 -14.22 -3.47 -1.66
C CYS A 72 -15.54 -4.24 -1.71
N ASP A 73 -15.83 -5.09 -0.73
CA ASP A 73 -17.13 -5.78 -0.62
C ASP A 73 -18.28 -4.78 -0.55
N GLN A 74 -18.13 -3.70 0.23
CA GLN A 74 -19.14 -2.66 0.34
C GLN A 74 -19.30 -1.87 -0.97
N MET A 75 -18.20 -1.42 -1.56
CA MET A 75 -18.21 -0.74 -2.86
C MET A 75 -18.88 -1.59 -3.95
N LEU A 76 -18.61 -2.90 -4.00
CA LEU A 76 -19.23 -3.81 -4.96
C LEU A 76 -20.75 -3.94 -4.72
N LYS A 77 -21.19 -4.05 -3.46
CA LYS A 77 -22.63 -4.08 -3.12
C LYS A 77 -23.34 -2.79 -3.52
N ASP A 78 -22.70 -1.64 -3.29
CA ASP A 78 -23.26 -0.34 -3.65
C ASP A 78 -23.42 -0.22 -5.17
N LEU A 79 -22.42 -0.66 -5.94
CA LEU A 79 -22.47 -0.67 -7.42
C LEU A 79 -23.53 -1.63 -7.98
N LEU A 80 -23.72 -2.79 -7.35
CA LEU A 80 -24.77 -3.76 -7.74
C LEU A 80 -26.17 -3.26 -7.40
N SER A 81 -26.32 -2.49 -6.31
CA SER A 81 -27.61 -1.92 -5.90
C SER A 81 -28.06 -0.77 -6.81
N GLN A 82 -27.11 -0.11 -7.47
CA GLN A 82 -27.37 0.94 -8.45
C GLN A 82 -27.44 0.31 -9.85
N GLU A 83 -28.60 -0.25 -10.24
CA GLU A 83 -28.83 -1.01 -11.49
C GLU A 83 -28.30 -0.38 -12.79
N LYS A 84 -28.03 0.93 -12.80
CA LYS A 84 -27.45 1.67 -13.93
C LYS A 84 -25.93 1.45 -14.12
N HIS A 85 -25.23 0.98 -13.10
CA HIS A 85 -23.75 0.90 -13.10
C HIS A 85 -23.21 -0.50 -13.34
N LEU A 86 -23.85 -1.55 -12.82
CA LEU A 86 -23.43 -2.93 -12.99
C LEU A 86 -24.62 -3.90 -12.85
N GLN A 87 -24.97 -4.59 -13.93
CA GLN A 87 -26.00 -5.63 -13.93
C GLN A 87 -25.36 -7.00 -14.04
N LEU A 88 -25.48 -7.81 -12.99
CA LEU A 88 -25.00 -9.19 -12.96
C LEU A 88 -26.16 -10.11 -12.58
N ASN A 89 -26.13 -11.34 -13.13
CA ASN A 89 -27.04 -12.38 -12.65
C ASN A 89 -26.64 -12.84 -11.24
N GLN A 90 -27.49 -13.66 -10.61
CA GLN A 90 -27.27 -14.15 -9.25
C GLN A 90 -25.98 -14.98 -9.13
N GLU A 91 -25.67 -15.81 -10.12
CA GLU A 91 -24.47 -16.65 -10.13
C GLU A 91 -23.18 -15.80 -10.19
N ASP A 92 -23.11 -14.85 -11.11
CA ASP A 92 -21.97 -13.95 -11.28
C ASP A 92 -21.80 -13.06 -10.04
N THR A 93 -22.89 -12.65 -9.40
CA THR A 93 -22.86 -11.92 -8.12
C THR A 93 -22.21 -12.76 -7.02
N GLN A 94 -22.56 -14.04 -6.90
CA GLN A 94 -21.93 -14.95 -5.93
C GLN A 94 -20.44 -15.17 -6.25
N ARG A 95 -20.11 -15.35 -7.53
CA ARG A 95 -18.71 -15.51 -7.99
C ARG A 95 -17.88 -14.26 -7.69
N LEU A 96 -18.47 -13.07 -7.84
CA LEU A 96 -17.83 -11.80 -7.54
C LEU A 96 -17.48 -11.66 -6.06
N ILE A 97 -18.44 -11.96 -5.18
CA ILE A 97 -18.25 -11.93 -3.72
C ILE A 97 -17.16 -12.94 -3.31
N LEU A 98 -17.22 -14.17 -3.85
CA LEU A 98 -16.21 -15.20 -3.58
C LEU A 98 -14.83 -14.78 -4.09
N TRP A 99 -14.75 -14.15 -5.27
CA TRP A 99 -13.50 -13.64 -5.83
C TRP A 99 -12.87 -12.59 -4.89
N ASN A 100 -13.66 -11.63 -4.37
CA ASN A 100 -13.14 -10.61 -3.45
C ASN A 100 -12.68 -11.24 -2.14
N ARG A 101 -13.45 -12.18 -1.59
CA ARG A 101 -13.08 -12.90 -0.36
C ARG A 101 -11.75 -13.63 -0.45
N ASN A 102 -11.41 -14.12 -1.65
CA ASN A 102 -10.21 -14.90 -1.94
C ASN A 102 -9.08 -14.07 -2.57
N PHE A 103 -9.22 -12.75 -2.68
CA PHE A 103 -8.21 -11.89 -3.33
C PHE A 103 -6.88 -11.92 -2.55
N PHE A 104 -6.96 -11.74 -1.24
CA PHE A 104 -5.81 -11.72 -0.31
C PHE A 104 -5.62 -13.02 0.47
N ILE A 105 -6.09 -14.17 -0.04
CA ILE A 105 -6.03 -15.46 0.68
C ILE A 105 -4.61 -15.82 1.15
N HIS A 106 -3.60 -15.44 0.37
CA HIS A 106 -2.17 -15.63 0.66
C HIS A 106 -1.61 -14.68 1.73
N ILE A 107 -2.40 -13.71 2.21
CA ILE A 107 -2.08 -12.86 3.35
C ILE A 107 -2.89 -13.33 4.56
N THR A 108 -4.16 -13.64 4.35
CA THR A 108 -5.12 -13.88 5.44
C THR A 108 -5.11 -15.31 5.98
N CYS A 109 -4.66 -16.30 5.20
CA CYS A 109 -4.75 -17.72 5.57
C CYS A 109 -3.40 -18.41 5.72
N SER A 110 -2.27 -17.74 5.49
CA SER A 110 -0.95 -18.37 5.55
C SER A 110 -0.19 -17.95 6.79
N ASN A 111 0.38 -18.95 7.49
CA ASN A 111 1.51 -18.74 8.42
C ASN A 111 2.83 -18.47 7.67
N GLN A 112 2.79 -18.45 6.34
CA GLN A 112 3.93 -18.20 5.46
C GLN A 112 4.24 -16.70 5.38
N GLU A 113 5.43 -16.39 4.86
CA GLU A 113 5.87 -15.03 4.54
C GLU A 113 4.90 -14.35 3.58
N LEU A 114 4.74 -13.03 3.73
CA LEU A 114 3.93 -12.22 2.83
C LEU A 114 4.48 -12.36 1.41
N PRO A 115 3.65 -12.53 0.37
CA PRO A 115 4.16 -12.65 -1.00
C PRO A 115 4.62 -11.28 -1.49
N ILE A 116 5.91 -11.01 -1.27
CA ILE A 116 6.59 -9.76 -1.58
C ILE A 116 6.26 -9.29 -3.02
N PRO A 117 6.34 -10.13 -4.08
CA PRO A 117 6.03 -9.68 -5.43
C PRO A 117 4.58 -9.21 -5.62
N PHE A 118 3.62 -9.85 -4.94
CA PHE A 118 2.21 -9.49 -5.03
C PHE A 118 1.95 -8.12 -4.39
N ILE A 119 2.51 -7.88 -3.21
CA ILE A 119 2.36 -6.60 -2.50
C ILE A 119 3.06 -5.47 -3.26
N HIS A 120 4.26 -5.69 -3.80
CA HIS A 120 4.93 -4.69 -4.63
C HIS A 120 4.11 -4.29 -5.84
N LEU A 121 3.51 -5.25 -6.55
CA LEU A 121 2.64 -4.95 -7.69
C LEU A 121 1.50 -4.03 -7.26
N MET A 122 0.81 -4.37 -6.18
CA MET A 122 -0.30 -3.58 -5.66
C MET A 122 0.12 -2.18 -5.22
N LEU A 123 1.24 -2.05 -4.49
CA LEU A 123 1.80 -0.76 -4.07
C LEU A 123 2.19 0.10 -5.28
N ARG A 124 2.74 -0.52 -6.32
CA ARG A 124 3.07 0.17 -7.58
C ARG A 124 1.86 0.44 -8.48
N ASN A 125 0.65 0.30 -7.95
CA ASN A 125 -0.60 0.53 -8.66
C ASN A 125 -0.80 -0.40 -9.86
N PHE A 126 -0.20 -1.60 -9.83
CA PHE A 126 -0.41 -2.65 -10.81
C PHE A 126 -1.37 -3.71 -10.28
N PHE A 127 -2.45 -3.95 -11.02
CA PHE A 127 -3.40 -5.00 -10.70
C PHE A 127 -2.88 -6.38 -11.17
N PRO A 128 -2.87 -7.42 -10.33
CA PRO A 128 -2.39 -8.75 -10.73
C PRO A 128 -3.17 -9.33 -11.91
N LYS A 129 -2.47 -9.66 -13.00
CA LYS A 129 -3.06 -10.06 -14.30
C LYS A 129 -4.05 -11.22 -14.18
N GLU A 130 -3.72 -12.25 -13.40
CA GLU A 130 -4.59 -13.42 -13.21
C GLU A 130 -5.89 -13.06 -12.48
N ARG A 131 -5.78 -12.18 -11.48
CA ARG A 131 -6.93 -11.70 -10.71
C ARG A 131 -7.81 -10.81 -11.59
N TYR A 132 -7.21 -9.94 -12.40
CA TYR A 132 -7.89 -9.12 -13.39
C TYR A 132 -8.68 -9.97 -14.38
N ARG A 133 -8.06 -11.01 -14.97
CA ARG A 133 -8.73 -11.90 -15.95
C ARG A 133 -9.96 -12.59 -15.36
N LYS A 134 -9.82 -13.17 -14.15
CA LYS A 134 -10.94 -13.80 -13.43
C LYS A 134 -12.06 -12.80 -13.12
N PHE A 135 -11.69 -11.58 -12.73
CA PHE A 135 -12.64 -10.52 -12.46
C PHE A 135 -13.38 -10.06 -13.73
N LYS A 136 -12.64 -9.82 -14.82
CA LYS A 136 -13.19 -9.44 -16.12
C LYS A 136 -14.19 -10.48 -16.64
N SER A 137 -13.93 -11.77 -16.43
CA SER A 137 -14.88 -12.84 -16.84
C SER A 137 -16.19 -12.84 -16.05
N ILE A 138 -16.20 -12.31 -14.82
CA ILE A 138 -17.40 -12.19 -13.99
C ILE A 138 -18.16 -10.92 -14.34
N VAL A 139 -17.45 -9.78 -14.42
CA VAL A 139 -18.05 -8.46 -14.67
C VAL A 139 -18.54 -8.28 -16.11
N LYS A 140 -17.92 -8.98 -17.08
CA LYS A 140 -18.28 -8.99 -18.51
C LYS A 140 -18.31 -7.63 -19.20
N SER A 141 -17.79 -6.59 -18.53
CA SER A 141 -17.66 -5.23 -19.06
C SER A 141 -16.25 -4.72 -18.79
N GLU A 142 -15.54 -4.35 -19.85
CA GLU A 142 -14.18 -3.82 -19.76
C GLU A 142 -14.14 -2.48 -19.02
N LYS A 143 -15.05 -1.56 -19.36
CA LYS A 143 -15.14 -0.26 -18.71
C LYS A 143 -15.43 -0.38 -17.21
N ALA A 144 -16.40 -1.22 -16.84
CA ALA A 144 -16.72 -1.45 -15.43
C ALA A 144 -15.55 -2.14 -14.71
N THR A 145 -14.92 -3.11 -15.37
CA THR A 145 -13.74 -3.82 -14.85
C THR A 145 -12.62 -2.84 -14.50
N LEU A 146 -12.21 -2.00 -15.45
CA LEU A 146 -11.13 -1.02 -15.25
C LEU A 146 -11.47 -0.03 -14.13
N THR A 147 -12.70 0.46 -14.10
CA THR A 147 -13.19 1.39 -13.07
C THR A 147 -13.08 0.76 -11.69
N ILE A 148 -13.63 -0.45 -11.52
CA ILE A 148 -13.64 -1.15 -10.23
C ILE A 148 -12.23 -1.53 -9.79
N THR A 149 -11.38 -2.02 -10.69
CA THR A 149 -9.99 -2.36 -10.32
C THR A 149 -9.18 -1.13 -9.91
N THR A 150 -9.46 0.03 -10.50
CA THR A 150 -8.84 1.31 -10.12
C THR A 150 -9.26 1.71 -8.70
N LEU A 151 -10.56 1.67 -8.41
CA LEU A 151 -11.09 1.94 -7.07
C LEU A 151 -10.54 0.94 -6.03
N PHE A 152 -10.39 -0.32 -6.42
CA PHE A 152 -9.81 -1.35 -5.56
C PHE A 152 -8.37 -1.00 -5.16
N LEU A 153 -7.52 -0.62 -6.12
CA LEU A 153 -6.14 -0.21 -5.86
C LEU A 153 -6.09 1.05 -4.99
N GLU A 154 -6.97 2.01 -5.25
CA GLU A 154 -7.07 3.22 -4.44
C GLU A 154 -7.42 2.89 -2.98
N ILE A 155 -8.40 2.01 -2.74
CA ILE A 155 -8.75 1.54 -1.39
C ILE A 155 -7.54 0.88 -0.73
N PHE A 156 -6.85 -0.02 -1.43
CA PHE A 156 -5.66 -0.71 -0.92
C PHE A 156 -4.55 0.26 -0.52
N ILE A 157 -4.21 1.19 -1.42
CA ILE A 157 -3.16 2.20 -1.21
C ILE A 157 -3.52 3.08 -0.01
N ASN A 158 -4.79 3.50 0.11
CA ASN A 158 -5.25 4.30 1.25
C ASN A 158 -5.13 3.54 2.59
N GLU A 159 -5.46 2.25 2.61
CA GLU A 159 -5.28 1.42 3.81
C GLU A 159 -3.80 1.23 4.16
N PHE A 160 -2.94 0.97 3.17
CA PHE A 160 -1.49 0.92 3.37
C PHE A 160 -0.97 2.22 3.97
N TYR A 161 -1.35 3.37 3.40
CA TYR A 161 -0.90 4.67 3.89
C TYR A 161 -1.31 4.91 5.34
N ARG A 162 -2.56 4.58 5.67
CA ARG A 162 -3.15 4.82 6.99
C ARG A 162 -2.56 3.91 8.06
N ILE A 163 -2.37 2.63 7.77
CA ILE A 163 -2.06 1.59 8.78
C ILE A 163 -0.55 1.38 8.92
N ILE A 164 0.21 1.52 7.83
CA ILE A 164 1.64 1.21 7.79
C ILE A 164 2.44 2.49 7.61
N TRP A 165 2.29 3.16 6.47
CA TRP A 165 3.21 4.23 6.09
C TRP A 165 3.19 5.42 7.05
N GLN A 166 2.01 5.96 7.37
CA GLN A 166 1.90 7.12 8.25
C GLN A 166 2.42 6.83 9.67
N PRO A 167 2.08 5.70 10.31
CA PRO A 167 2.71 5.29 11.57
C PRO A 167 4.24 5.15 11.48
N SER A 168 4.79 4.57 10.41
CA SER A 168 6.25 4.48 10.23
C SER A 168 6.90 5.87 10.16
N CYS A 169 6.32 6.80 9.39
CA CYS A 169 6.82 8.18 9.34
C CYS A 169 6.79 8.87 10.72
N ASN A 170 5.76 8.60 11.53
CA ASN A 170 5.66 9.17 12.87
C ASN A 170 6.79 8.64 13.78
N LEU A 171 7.08 7.34 13.73
CA LEU A 171 8.19 6.74 14.50
C LEU A 171 9.56 7.32 14.13
N ILE A 172 9.78 7.57 12.83
CA ILE A 172 11.01 8.23 12.38
C ILE A 172 11.07 9.66 12.92
N THR A 173 9.96 10.41 12.84
CA THR A 173 9.89 11.78 13.36
C THR A 173 10.17 11.84 14.86
N GLU A 174 9.57 10.92 15.64
CA GLU A 174 9.84 10.79 17.07
C GLU A 174 11.31 10.48 17.34
N TRP A 175 11.88 9.53 16.59
CA TRP A 175 13.29 9.21 16.70
C TRP A 175 14.19 10.42 16.37
N GLU A 176 13.90 11.17 15.32
CA GLU A 176 14.62 12.41 14.97
C GLU A 176 14.60 13.41 16.12
N HIS A 177 13.45 13.58 16.78
CA HIS A 177 13.32 14.40 17.98
C HIS A 177 14.23 13.92 19.12
N THR A 178 14.30 12.60 19.38
CA THR A 178 15.20 12.05 20.42
C THR A 178 16.68 12.23 20.10
N LYS A 179 17.03 12.34 18.81
CA LYS A 179 18.40 12.62 18.34
C LYS A 179 18.71 14.12 18.21
N GLY A 180 17.75 14.98 18.51
CA GLY A 180 17.91 16.43 18.38
C GLY A 180 18.03 16.91 16.92
N ILE A 181 17.64 16.08 15.95
CA ILE A 181 17.64 16.44 14.52
C ILE A 181 16.52 17.45 14.27
N LYS A 182 16.88 18.63 13.77
CA LYS A 182 15.93 19.72 13.47
C LYS A 182 15.72 19.83 11.96
N LYS A 183 14.58 20.40 11.55
CA LYS A 183 14.27 20.67 10.12
C LYS A 183 15.35 21.46 9.39
N LYS A 184 16.07 22.35 10.09
CA LYS A 184 17.20 23.11 9.53
C LYS A 184 18.36 22.21 9.17
N ASP A 185 18.57 21.15 9.95
CA ASP A 185 19.65 20.21 9.73
C ASP A 185 19.37 19.52 8.42
N LEU A 186 18.16 18.97 8.21
CA LEU A 186 17.72 18.31 6.97
C LEU A 186 17.96 19.11 5.67
N LYS A 187 17.90 20.45 5.74
CA LYS A 187 18.08 21.36 4.59
C LYS A 187 19.54 21.79 4.38
N LYS A 188 20.44 21.48 5.31
CA LYS A 188 21.85 21.87 5.22
C LYS A 188 22.50 21.15 4.05
N LYS A 189 23.19 21.90 3.19
CA LYS A 189 24.03 21.32 2.12
C LYS A 189 25.18 20.57 2.78
N ILE A 190 25.39 19.32 2.38
CA ILE A 190 26.61 18.58 2.71
C ILE A 190 27.74 19.25 1.91
N PRO A 191 28.83 19.71 2.55
CA PRO A 191 30.01 20.18 1.82
C PRO A 191 30.49 19.07 0.88
N ALA A 192 30.71 19.39 -0.40
CA ALA A 192 31.37 18.45 -1.28
C ALA A 192 32.79 18.21 -0.76
N ASN A 193 33.13 16.94 -0.49
CA ASN A 193 34.51 16.53 -0.27
C ASN A 193 35.30 16.60 -1.57
#